data_AF-A0A2G2MT79-F1
#
_entry.id   AF-A0A2G2MT79-F1
#
_cell.length_a   1.000
_cell.length_b   1.000
_cell.length_c   1.000
_cell.angle_alpha   90.00
_cell.angle_beta   90.00
_cell.angle_gamma   90.00
#
_symmetry.space_group_name_H-M   'P 1'
#
loop_
_entity.id
_entity.type
_entity.pdbx_description
1 polymer ?
#
loop_
_entity_poly.entity_id
_entity_poly.type
_entity_poly.pdbx_seq_one_letter_code
_entity_poly.pdbx_strand_id
1 'polypeptide(L)'
;MMRLVKRSLMFGNLVEVSAPALVGRYNRALQHLIGKQTELTEFHMDISGFSPEIGEEFGDNLYLNPNGCNRLFILLTTEQKTAPLLNAQFSTSRSILRNFIAENEDELFALTAREAVAGELMNSVFAVNSPEDLLNINQITIEADTIRSHIAEADALQTHIDSFMTKDDAWWDDVLIADMIELAKHTGNIQRHPVKLKAKTYAQGNYYTRHFGGIYVFRDVASPTIIAKEMVDGLETLPVDNILTFEDRAEIARFLSDFKLAEPIAPQQNRDAALIIKQKIDFVTIATAANMGDELGDLTRQQVRQIGRKYADKLPPEFHGLMQVWRWANTGGDEPNLGSDHPAFFYALRASQHADRDLVNMLLAELSPLDFRQLFICHKDAFYTAYRSWSEAKKEYVSKFLAEEYIIDKAGARETLFGPEPAMGEEDMYVGPWSPAVPVRLKGS
;
A
#
# COMPACT_ATOMS: atom_id res chain seq x y z
N MET A 1 10.78 17.42 2.16
CA MET A 1 9.53 16.71 2.50
C MET A 1 8.32 17.63 2.52
N MET A 2 8.40 18.80 3.17
CA MET A 2 7.32 19.79 3.30
C MET A 2 6.45 20.04 2.04
N ARG A 3 7.04 20.07 0.83
CA ARG A 3 6.30 20.25 -0.43
C ARG A 3 5.25 19.16 -0.69
N LEU A 4 5.54 17.92 -0.33
CA LEU A 4 4.63 16.79 -0.52
C LEU A 4 3.45 16.90 0.45
N VAL A 5 3.72 17.28 1.71
CA VAL A 5 2.67 17.49 2.73
C VAL A 5 1.75 18.63 2.32
N LYS A 6 2.31 19.79 1.93
CA LYS A 6 1.52 20.96 1.47
C LYS A 6 0.62 20.68 0.28
N ARG A 7 0.97 19.67 -0.54
CA ARG A 7 0.23 19.26 -1.74
C ARG A 7 -0.61 18.01 -1.51
N SER A 8 -0.78 17.57 -0.26
CA SER A 8 -1.50 16.33 0.11
C SER A 8 -0.99 15.06 -0.58
N LEU A 9 0.27 15.07 -1.04
CA LEU A 9 0.98 13.93 -1.64
C LEU A 9 1.65 13.03 -0.58
N MET A 10 1.67 13.49 0.66
CA MET A 10 2.12 12.78 1.84
C MET A 10 1.05 12.99 2.91
N PHE A 11 0.61 11.91 3.55
CA PHE A 11 -0.49 11.93 4.55
C PHE A 11 -1.86 12.39 4.00
N GLY A 12 -2.05 12.38 2.68
CA GLY A 12 -3.36 12.59 2.09
C GLY A 12 -4.31 11.42 2.40
N ASN A 13 -5.58 11.75 2.64
CA ASN A 13 -6.65 10.79 2.94
C ASN A 13 -6.49 10.02 4.26
N LEU A 14 -5.78 10.59 5.24
CA LEU A 14 -5.82 10.08 6.61
C LEU A 14 -7.16 10.46 7.27
N VAL A 15 -7.57 9.67 8.24
CA VAL A 15 -8.79 9.91 9.03
C VAL A 15 -8.47 10.88 10.15
N GLU A 16 -9.15 12.03 10.17
CA GLU A 16 -9.02 13.02 11.25
C GLU A 16 -9.69 12.53 12.53
N VAL A 17 -9.01 12.68 13.66
CA VAL A 17 -9.53 12.46 15.00
C VAL A 17 -9.40 13.73 15.80
N SER A 18 -10.50 14.46 15.95
CA SER A 18 -10.55 15.71 16.73
C SER A 18 -11.63 15.71 17.82
N ALA A 19 -12.61 14.80 17.74
CA ALA A 19 -13.64 14.68 18.76
C ALA A 19 -13.07 14.09 20.07
N PRO A 20 -13.27 14.73 21.25
CA PRO A 20 -12.71 14.24 22.52
C PRO A 20 -13.10 12.79 22.86
N ALA A 21 -14.30 12.36 22.45
CA ALA A 21 -14.74 10.98 22.63
C ALA A 21 -13.92 9.98 21.79
N LEU A 22 -13.56 10.34 20.56
CA LEU A 22 -12.74 9.49 19.67
C LEU A 22 -11.28 9.44 20.15
N VAL A 23 -10.72 10.57 20.57
CA VAL A 23 -9.39 10.62 21.21
C VAL A 23 -9.36 9.73 22.45
N GLY A 24 -10.41 9.80 23.29
CA GLY A 24 -10.54 8.94 24.47
C GLY A 24 -10.63 7.45 24.15
N ARG A 25 -11.35 7.07 23.07
CA ARG A 25 -11.42 5.68 22.58
C ARG A 25 -10.06 5.21 22.07
N TYR A 26 -9.38 6.04 21.30
CA TYR A 26 -8.04 5.75 20.79
C TYR A 26 -7.04 5.56 21.93
N ASN A 27 -7.03 6.44 22.93
CA ASN A 27 -6.13 6.33 24.07
C ASN A 27 -6.38 5.07 24.92
N ARG A 28 -7.63 4.60 25.02
CA ARG A 28 -7.91 3.30 25.64
C ARG A 28 -7.31 2.15 24.82
N ALA A 29 -7.46 2.19 23.49
CA ALA A 29 -6.85 1.20 22.60
C ALA A 29 -5.33 1.18 22.69
N LEU A 30 -4.71 2.36 22.67
CA LEU A 30 -3.28 2.54 22.76
C LEU A 30 -2.73 2.05 24.10
N GLN A 31 -3.44 2.35 25.20
CA GLN A 31 -3.09 1.88 26.53
C GLN A 31 -3.16 0.35 26.62
N HIS A 32 -4.16 -0.26 26.00
CA HIS A 32 -4.33 -1.71 25.98
C HIS A 32 -3.24 -2.41 25.15
N LEU A 33 -2.95 -1.89 23.96
CA LEU A 33 -2.00 -2.49 23.03
C LEU A 33 -0.54 -2.32 23.43
N ILE A 34 -0.16 -1.11 23.87
CA ILE A 34 1.26 -0.76 24.09
C ILE A 34 1.53 -0.05 25.41
N GLY A 35 0.53 0.09 26.28
CA GLY A 35 0.71 0.69 27.60
C GLY A 35 0.92 2.21 27.60
N LYS A 36 0.65 2.90 26.49
CA LYS A 36 0.87 4.34 26.32
C LYS A 36 -0.43 5.10 26.01
N GLN A 37 -0.43 6.40 26.26
CA GLN A 37 -1.47 7.34 25.85
C GLN A 37 -0.81 8.55 25.20
N THR A 38 -1.47 9.13 24.20
CA THR A 38 -1.09 10.41 23.61
C THR A 38 -1.71 11.56 24.40
N GLU A 39 -0.96 12.65 24.53
CA GLU A 39 -1.45 13.93 25.07
C GLU A 39 -2.11 14.81 24.00
N LEU A 40 -2.05 14.42 22.72
CA LEU A 40 -2.63 15.16 21.61
C LEU A 40 -4.16 15.19 21.70
N THR A 41 -4.73 16.37 21.46
CA THR A 41 -6.18 16.57 21.40
C THR A 41 -6.76 16.35 20.00
N GLU A 42 -5.90 16.37 18.98
CA GLU A 42 -6.25 16.09 17.58
C GLU A 42 -5.07 15.45 16.86
N PHE A 43 -5.35 14.52 15.94
CA PHE A 43 -4.34 13.84 15.12
C PHE A 43 -5.01 13.16 13.91
N HIS A 44 -4.20 12.67 12.97
CA HIS A 44 -4.69 11.91 11.82
C HIS A 44 -4.18 10.47 11.86
N MET A 45 -5.01 9.53 11.42
CA MET A 45 -4.64 8.12 11.40
C MET A 45 -4.76 7.47 10.02
N ASP A 46 -3.95 6.45 9.80
CA ASP A 46 -3.97 5.60 8.62
C ASP A 46 -4.96 4.43 8.75
N ILE A 47 -5.01 3.52 7.77
CA ILE A 47 -5.92 2.37 7.80
C ILE A 47 -5.75 1.48 9.04
N SER A 48 -4.52 1.37 9.56
CA SER A 48 -4.22 0.60 10.77
C SER A 48 -4.47 1.38 12.06
N GLY A 49 -4.78 2.67 11.98
CA GLY A 49 -4.86 3.53 13.16
C GLY A 49 -3.51 4.13 13.57
N PHE A 50 -2.45 3.98 12.78
CA PHE A 50 -1.17 4.64 13.03
C PHE A 50 -1.26 6.13 12.69
N SER A 51 -0.76 6.98 13.58
CA SER A 51 -0.68 8.43 13.41
C SER A 51 0.79 8.87 13.35
N PRO A 52 1.20 9.62 12.31
CA PRO A 52 2.53 10.19 12.26
C PRO A 52 2.77 11.22 13.37
N GLU A 53 1.75 11.96 13.81
CA GLU A 53 1.84 12.93 14.91
C GLU A 53 2.14 12.25 16.25
N ILE A 54 1.45 11.15 16.55
CA ILE A 54 1.71 10.34 17.75
C ILE A 54 3.09 9.66 17.65
N GLY A 55 3.48 9.22 16.45
CA GLY A 55 4.83 8.67 16.23
C GLY A 55 5.93 9.70 16.53
N GLU A 56 5.70 10.98 16.21
CA GLU A 56 6.60 12.08 16.56
C GLU A 56 6.62 12.37 18.06
N GLU A 57 5.45 12.43 18.71
CA GLU A 57 5.31 12.59 20.17
C GLU A 57 6.08 11.50 20.93
N PHE A 58 5.95 10.25 20.51
CA PHE A 58 6.61 9.11 21.16
C PHE A 58 8.08 8.93 20.73
N GLY A 59 8.53 9.62 19.69
CA GLY A 59 9.82 9.37 19.06
C GLY A 59 9.93 7.96 18.45
N ASP A 60 8.80 7.34 18.09
CA ASP A 60 8.70 5.97 17.63
C ASP A 60 7.70 5.84 16.46
N ASN A 61 8.23 5.75 15.24
CA ASN A 61 7.42 5.59 14.02
C ASN A 61 6.89 4.16 13.80
N LEU A 62 7.19 3.24 14.71
CA LEU A 62 6.76 1.84 14.69
C LEU A 62 5.95 1.46 15.93
N TYR A 63 5.36 2.44 16.64
CA TYR A 63 4.63 2.17 17.88
C TYR A 63 3.43 1.20 17.72
N LEU A 64 2.85 1.08 16.51
CA LEU A 64 1.85 0.05 16.17
C LEU A 64 2.41 -1.08 15.29
N ASN A 65 3.72 -1.18 15.11
CA ASN A 65 4.33 -2.25 14.32
C ASN A 65 5.64 -2.71 14.96
N PRO A 66 5.57 -3.34 16.15
CA PRO A 66 6.75 -3.79 16.87
C PRO A 66 7.64 -4.66 15.97
N ASN A 67 8.94 -4.33 15.94
CA ASN A 67 9.95 -4.98 15.11
C ASN A 67 9.65 -5.00 13.60
N GLY A 68 8.64 -4.27 13.14
CA GLY A 68 8.23 -4.26 11.74
C GLY A 68 7.62 -5.59 11.24
N CYS A 69 7.19 -6.48 12.13
CA CYS A 69 6.66 -7.79 11.77
C CYS A 69 5.15 -7.83 11.93
N ASN A 70 4.69 -7.97 13.18
CA ASN A 70 3.27 -8.08 13.48
C ASN A 70 2.69 -6.71 13.77
N ARG A 71 1.92 -6.20 12.80
CA ARG A 71 1.33 -4.88 12.90
C ARG A 71 0.10 -4.92 13.80
N LEU A 72 0.12 -4.11 14.85
CA LEU A 72 -1.05 -3.79 15.64
C LEU A 72 -1.95 -2.83 14.87
N PHE A 73 -3.25 -2.87 15.14
CA PHE A 73 -4.19 -1.92 14.56
C PHE A 73 -5.23 -1.43 15.57
N ILE A 74 -5.74 -0.23 15.32
CA ILE A 74 -6.81 0.44 16.05
C ILE A 74 -7.83 0.93 15.02
N LEU A 75 -9.05 0.41 15.07
CA LEU A 75 -10.18 0.87 14.25
C LEU A 75 -11.12 1.69 15.11
N LEU A 76 -11.28 2.97 14.76
CA LEU A 76 -12.31 3.88 15.27
C LEU A 76 -13.50 4.01 14.33
N THR A 77 -13.35 3.67 13.05
CA THR A 77 -14.39 3.78 12.02
C THR A 77 -14.11 2.85 10.85
N THR A 78 -15.15 2.39 10.16
CA THR A 78 -15.02 1.61 8.91
C THR A 78 -14.51 2.46 7.75
N GLU A 79 -14.62 3.79 7.82
CA GLU A 79 -14.09 4.72 6.81
C GLU A 79 -12.57 4.63 6.66
N GLN A 80 -11.86 4.13 7.68
CA GLN A 80 -10.42 3.84 7.65
C GLN A 80 -10.03 2.93 6.46
N LYS A 81 -10.94 2.11 5.92
CA LYS A 81 -10.67 1.27 4.74
C LYS A 81 -10.16 2.06 3.51
N THR A 82 -10.50 3.35 3.43
CA THR A 82 -10.09 4.24 2.34
C THR A 82 -8.71 4.86 2.57
N ALA A 83 -8.23 4.89 3.83
CA ALA A 83 -6.97 5.51 4.19
C ALA A 83 -5.76 4.77 3.58
N PRO A 84 -4.62 5.47 3.40
CA PRO A 84 -3.36 4.80 3.09
C PRO A 84 -2.89 3.95 4.28
N LEU A 85 -1.89 3.09 4.06
CA LEU A 85 -1.09 2.48 5.13
C LEU A 85 0.28 3.14 5.12
N LEU A 86 0.70 3.69 6.26
CA LEU A 86 2.00 4.31 6.45
C LEU A 86 3.00 3.28 7.01
N ASN A 87 4.29 3.50 6.75
CA ASN A 87 5.40 2.67 7.25
C ASN A 87 5.14 1.16 7.02
N ALA A 88 4.64 0.80 5.84
CA ALA A 88 4.33 -0.58 5.50
C ALA A 88 5.62 -1.41 5.42
N GLN A 89 5.68 -2.52 6.17
CA GLN A 89 6.82 -3.43 6.11
C GLN A 89 6.57 -4.61 5.17
N PHE A 90 5.29 -4.88 4.86
CA PHE A 90 4.85 -5.86 3.87
C PHE A 90 3.85 -5.22 2.91
N SER A 91 3.92 -5.57 1.62
CA SER A 91 3.03 -5.04 0.60
C SER A 91 1.57 -5.49 0.74
N THR A 92 1.33 -6.62 1.43
CA THR A 92 0.01 -7.24 1.61
C THR A 92 -0.77 -6.67 2.79
N SER A 93 -0.12 -6.03 3.77
CA SER A 93 -0.79 -5.60 5.00
C SER A 93 -1.99 -4.67 4.76
N ARG A 94 -1.88 -3.76 3.78
CA ARG A 94 -2.98 -2.82 3.47
C ARG A 94 -4.19 -3.53 2.86
N SER A 95 -3.96 -4.45 1.91
CA SER A 95 -5.06 -5.17 1.27
C SER A 95 -5.77 -6.08 2.25
N ILE A 96 -5.02 -6.73 3.15
CA ILE A 96 -5.55 -7.56 4.23
C ILE A 96 -6.42 -6.73 5.18
N LEU A 97 -5.93 -5.61 5.70
CA LEU A 97 -6.71 -4.72 6.57
C LEU A 97 -7.99 -4.22 5.89
N ARG A 98 -7.89 -3.81 4.62
CA ARG A 98 -9.04 -3.32 3.87
C ARG A 98 -10.08 -4.42 3.64
N ASN A 99 -9.64 -5.62 3.27
CA ASN A 99 -10.54 -6.76 3.05
C ASN A 99 -11.22 -7.15 4.37
N PHE A 100 -10.46 -7.19 5.48
CA PHE A 100 -11.02 -7.43 6.81
C PHE A 100 -12.09 -6.41 7.19
N ILE A 101 -11.84 -5.10 6.95
CA ILE A 101 -12.84 -4.06 7.24
C ILE A 101 -14.07 -4.23 6.34
N ALA A 102 -13.90 -4.53 5.05
CA ALA A 102 -15.00 -4.69 4.11
C ALA A 102 -15.86 -5.94 4.37
N GLU A 103 -15.22 -7.07 4.70
CA GLU A 103 -15.89 -8.35 4.97
C GLU A 103 -16.70 -8.33 6.29
N ASN A 104 -16.33 -7.43 7.20
CA ASN A 104 -16.93 -7.28 8.52
C ASN A 104 -17.53 -5.88 8.72
N GLU A 105 -17.95 -5.20 7.65
CA GLU A 105 -18.32 -3.79 7.70
C GLU A 105 -19.49 -3.52 8.66
N ASP A 106 -20.56 -4.32 8.61
CA ASP A 106 -21.72 -4.18 9.49
C ASP A 106 -21.35 -4.42 10.96
N GLU A 107 -20.58 -5.48 11.21
CA GLU A 107 -20.09 -5.86 12.53
C GLU A 107 -19.19 -4.79 13.14
N LEU A 108 -18.18 -4.33 12.38
CA LEU A 108 -17.25 -3.30 12.80
C LEU A 108 -17.93 -1.95 12.96
N PHE A 109 -18.87 -1.57 12.09
CA PHE A 109 -19.64 -0.35 12.23
C PHE A 109 -20.39 -0.32 13.57
N ALA A 110 -21.05 -1.43 13.93
CA ALA A 110 -21.75 -1.54 15.21
C ALA A 110 -20.81 -1.47 16.43
N LEU A 111 -19.62 -2.09 16.36
CA LEU A 111 -18.63 -2.05 17.45
C LEU A 111 -18.01 -0.65 17.61
N THR A 112 -17.52 -0.08 16.50
CA THR A 112 -16.85 1.23 16.43
C THR A 112 -17.74 2.40 16.83
N ALA A 113 -19.07 2.24 16.73
CA ALA A 113 -20.03 3.21 17.25
C ALA A 113 -19.88 3.44 18.78
N ARG A 114 -19.39 2.44 19.53
CA ARG A 114 -19.28 2.47 21.00
C ARG A 114 -17.84 2.56 21.49
N GLU A 115 -16.96 1.75 20.95
CA GLU A 115 -15.56 1.61 21.39
C GLU A 115 -14.63 1.39 20.20
N ALA A 116 -13.34 1.59 20.40
CA ALA A 116 -12.35 1.19 19.40
C ALA A 116 -12.29 -0.35 19.29
N VAL A 117 -11.97 -0.85 18.10
CA VAL A 117 -11.58 -2.25 17.90
C VAL A 117 -10.07 -2.28 17.75
N ALA A 118 -9.37 -2.99 18.64
CA ALA A 118 -7.93 -3.14 18.58
C ALA A 118 -7.56 -4.56 18.16
N GLY A 119 -6.37 -4.76 17.63
CA GLY A 119 -5.94 -6.08 17.23
C GLY A 119 -4.55 -6.14 16.65
N GLU A 120 -4.21 -7.30 16.11
CA GLU A 120 -2.90 -7.61 15.53
C GLU A 120 -3.06 -8.38 14.21
N LEU A 121 -2.22 -8.02 13.23
CA LEU A 121 -1.90 -8.86 12.08
C LEU A 121 -0.74 -9.77 12.49
N MET A 122 -1.08 -10.95 12.96
CA MET A 122 -0.11 -11.96 13.38
C MET A 122 0.44 -12.67 12.16
N ASN A 123 1.74 -12.54 11.92
CA ASN A 123 2.43 -13.40 10.97
C ASN A 123 2.76 -14.75 11.62
N SER A 124 3.12 -15.73 10.81
CA SER A 124 3.64 -17.02 11.26
C SER A 124 4.94 -16.92 12.07
N VAL A 125 5.62 -15.77 12.03
CA VAL A 125 6.84 -15.47 12.79
C VAL A 125 6.63 -14.25 13.68
N PHE A 126 7.23 -14.25 14.88
CA PHE A 126 7.13 -13.14 15.83
C PHE A 126 8.06 -11.97 15.53
N ALA A 127 9.18 -12.26 14.87
CA ALA A 127 10.17 -11.28 14.44
C ALA A 127 10.87 -11.80 13.19
N VAL A 128 11.34 -10.87 12.36
CA VAL A 128 12.15 -11.16 11.18
C VAL A 128 13.60 -10.87 11.54
N ASN A 129 14.34 -11.91 11.95
CA ASN A 129 15.73 -11.77 12.41
C ASN A 129 16.73 -12.17 11.31
N SER A 130 16.33 -13.09 10.43
CA SER A 130 17.14 -13.60 9.33
C SER A 130 16.32 -13.72 8.04
N PRO A 131 16.96 -13.73 6.86
CA PRO A 131 16.25 -13.95 5.60
C PRO A 131 15.45 -15.27 5.54
N GLU A 132 15.87 -16.29 6.29
CA GLU A 132 15.17 -17.59 6.39
C GLU A 132 13.75 -17.44 6.93
N ASP A 133 13.54 -16.47 7.84
CA ASP A 133 12.23 -16.21 8.44
C ASP A 133 11.20 -15.80 7.38
N LEU A 134 11.61 -15.20 6.26
CA LEU A 134 10.71 -14.76 5.19
C LEU A 134 9.98 -15.95 4.54
N LEU A 135 10.62 -17.11 4.43
CA LEU A 135 9.98 -18.28 3.82
C LEU A 135 8.85 -18.83 4.70
N ASN A 136 8.96 -18.65 6.01
CA ASN A 136 7.95 -19.08 6.98
C ASN A 136 6.72 -18.18 7.02
N ILE A 137 6.78 -16.97 6.45
CA ILE A 137 5.64 -16.04 6.38
C ILE A 137 4.72 -16.45 5.23
N ASN A 138 3.76 -17.33 5.51
CA ASN A 138 2.83 -17.88 4.51
C ASN A 138 1.35 -17.61 4.84
N GLN A 139 1.06 -17.11 6.04
CA GLN A 139 -0.29 -16.86 6.51
C GLN A 139 -0.27 -15.69 7.49
N ILE A 140 -1.27 -14.82 7.37
CA ILE A 140 -1.54 -13.75 8.34
C ILE A 140 -2.86 -14.07 9.03
N THR A 141 -2.84 -14.13 10.35
CA THR A 141 -4.03 -14.23 11.17
C THR A 141 -4.36 -12.85 11.75
N ILE A 142 -5.62 -12.43 11.63
CA ILE A 142 -6.12 -11.24 12.31
C ILE A 142 -6.76 -11.66 13.61
N GLU A 143 -6.18 -11.17 14.70
CA GLU A 143 -6.81 -11.19 16.02
C GLU A 143 -7.35 -9.79 16.31
N ALA A 144 -8.65 -9.70 16.56
CA ALA A 144 -9.31 -8.45 16.88
C ALA A 144 -10.06 -8.63 18.19
N ASP A 145 -9.81 -7.73 19.13
CA ASP A 145 -10.52 -7.65 20.40
C ASP A 145 -11.06 -6.23 20.60
N THR A 146 -12.24 -6.15 21.20
CA THR A 146 -12.73 -4.86 21.71
C THR A 146 -12.00 -4.58 23.01
N ILE A 147 -11.69 -3.32 23.35
CA ILE A 147 -10.84 -2.95 24.50
C ILE A 147 -11.55 -3.07 25.86
N ARG A 148 -12.48 -4.01 25.95
CA ARG A 148 -12.97 -4.62 27.17
C ARG A 148 -13.15 -6.08 26.85
N SER A 149 -12.94 -6.94 27.85
CA SER A 149 -13.12 -8.39 27.86
C SER A 149 -14.49 -8.90 27.36
N HIS A 150 -15.28 -8.12 26.62
CA HIS A 150 -16.59 -8.45 26.10
C HIS A 150 -16.60 -9.68 25.21
N ILE A 151 -15.52 -10.09 24.54
CA ILE A 151 -15.53 -11.36 23.79
C ILE A 151 -15.41 -12.54 24.76
N ALA A 152 -14.44 -12.51 25.69
CA ALA A 152 -14.28 -13.55 26.70
C ALA A 152 -15.46 -13.60 27.69
N GLU A 153 -15.97 -12.45 28.10
CA GLU A 153 -17.16 -12.27 28.93
C GLU A 153 -18.44 -12.64 28.16
N ALA A 154 -18.51 -12.41 26.84
CA ALA A 154 -19.62 -12.87 26.01
C ALA A 154 -19.60 -14.39 25.85
N ASP A 155 -18.44 -14.99 25.61
CA ASP A 155 -18.29 -16.45 25.55
C ASP A 155 -18.58 -17.08 26.91
N ALA A 156 -18.16 -16.44 28.01
CA ALA A 156 -18.50 -16.86 29.37
C ALA A 156 -20.01 -16.72 29.65
N LEU A 157 -20.63 -15.60 29.27
CA LEU A 157 -22.07 -15.40 29.42
C LEU A 157 -22.87 -16.37 28.53
N GLN A 158 -22.42 -16.65 27.30
CA GLN A 158 -23.02 -17.66 26.43
C GLN A 158 -22.91 -19.05 27.07
N THR A 159 -21.76 -19.40 27.65
CA THR A 159 -21.57 -20.65 28.39
C THR A 159 -22.51 -20.74 29.60
N HIS A 160 -22.69 -19.65 30.34
CA HIS A 160 -23.62 -19.61 31.47
C HIS A 160 -25.08 -19.69 31.01
N ILE A 161 -25.45 -19.05 29.90
CA ILE A 161 -26.77 -19.18 29.28
C ILE A 161 -27.01 -20.64 28.85
N ASP A 162 -26.04 -21.27 28.18
CA ASP A 162 -26.16 -22.65 27.74
C ASP A 162 -26.31 -23.60 28.94
N SER A 163 -25.52 -23.39 30.01
CA SER A 163 -25.64 -24.12 31.27
C SER A 163 -27.00 -23.89 31.94
N PHE A 164 -27.53 -22.66 31.92
CA PHE A 164 -28.84 -22.33 32.45
C PHE A 164 -29.97 -23.04 31.69
N MET A 165 -29.83 -23.20 30.37
CA MET A 165 -30.83 -23.82 29.51
C MET A 165 -30.79 -25.35 29.49
N THR A 166 -29.65 -25.97 29.82
CA THR A 166 -29.42 -27.41 29.64
C THR A 166 -29.32 -28.21 30.95
N LYS A 167 -28.99 -27.58 32.07
CA LYS A 167 -28.73 -28.27 33.34
C LYS A 167 -29.99 -28.29 34.21
N ASP A 168 -30.33 -29.46 34.75
CA ASP A 168 -31.45 -29.61 35.69
C ASP A 168 -31.24 -28.70 36.91
N ASP A 169 -32.33 -28.06 37.37
CA ASP A 169 -32.38 -27.11 38.50
C ASP A 169 -31.53 -25.83 38.39
N ALA A 170 -30.95 -25.51 37.23
CA ALA A 170 -30.15 -24.29 37.05
C ALA A 170 -30.93 -22.97 37.25
N TRP A 171 -32.27 -23.03 37.21
CA TRP A 171 -33.16 -21.92 37.51
C TRP A 171 -33.22 -21.56 39.01
N TRP A 172 -32.71 -22.42 39.90
CA TRP A 172 -32.52 -22.15 41.33
C TRP A 172 -31.09 -21.72 41.69
N ASP A 173 -30.18 -21.69 40.73
CA ASP A 173 -28.78 -21.34 40.97
C ASP A 173 -28.63 -19.81 41.01
N ASP A 174 -28.87 -19.23 42.18
CA ASP A 174 -28.77 -17.79 42.42
C ASP A 174 -27.38 -17.21 42.10
N VAL A 175 -26.33 -18.04 42.17
CA VAL A 175 -24.95 -17.63 41.84
C VAL A 175 -24.81 -17.53 40.32
N LEU A 176 -25.24 -18.56 39.58
CA LEU A 176 -25.24 -18.54 38.11
C LEU A 176 -26.05 -17.35 37.56
N ILE A 177 -27.22 -17.07 38.14
CA ILE A 177 -28.07 -15.95 37.72
C ILE A 177 -27.39 -14.60 38.02
N ALA A 178 -26.76 -14.44 39.19
CA ALA A 178 -26.05 -13.22 39.55
C ALA A 178 -24.85 -12.97 38.62
N ASP A 179 -24.06 -14.00 38.32
CA ASP A 179 -22.93 -13.93 37.39
C ASP A 179 -23.40 -13.57 35.98
N MET A 180 -24.52 -14.16 35.52
CA MET A 180 -25.14 -13.82 34.24
C MET A 180 -25.62 -12.36 34.17
N ILE A 181 -26.25 -11.85 35.23
CA ILE A 181 -26.71 -10.44 35.30
C ILE A 181 -25.52 -9.49 35.27
N GLU A 182 -24.46 -9.80 36.01
CA GLU A 182 -23.27 -8.96 36.06
C GLU A 182 -22.56 -8.92 34.72
N LEU A 183 -22.31 -10.09 34.10
CA LEU A 183 -21.76 -10.17 32.75
C LEU A 183 -22.64 -9.42 31.73
N ALA A 184 -23.97 -9.53 31.82
CA ALA A 184 -24.89 -8.86 30.90
C ALA A 184 -24.88 -7.32 31.01
N LYS A 185 -24.55 -6.76 32.19
CA LYS A 185 -24.34 -5.30 32.35
C LYS A 185 -23.11 -4.81 31.61
N HIS A 186 -22.07 -5.64 31.55
CA HIS A 186 -20.82 -5.31 30.86
C HIS A 186 -20.93 -5.59 29.35
N THR A 187 -21.45 -6.74 28.94
CA THR A 187 -21.50 -7.17 27.53
C THR A 187 -22.70 -6.64 26.74
N GLY A 188 -23.79 -6.23 27.40
CA GLY A 188 -25.06 -5.92 26.75
C GLY A 188 -25.79 -7.17 26.23
N ASN A 189 -26.84 -6.98 25.41
CA ASN A 189 -27.69 -8.08 24.92
C ASN A 189 -27.02 -8.88 23.79
N ILE A 190 -26.24 -9.90 24.16
CA ILE A 190 -25.53 -10.79 23.23
C ILE A 190 -26.45 -11.70 22.41
N GLN A 191 -27.67 -12.00 22.87
CA GLN A 191 -28.61 -12.81 22.09
C GLN A 191 -29.13 -12.10 20.85
N ARG A 192 -29.13 -10.75 20.83
CA ARG A 192 -29.58 -9.97 19.66
C ARG A 192 -28.44 -9.61 18.70
N HIS A 193 -27.19 -9.55 19.17
CA HIS A 193 -26.04 -9.16 18.34
C HIS A 193 -24.75 -9.89 18.77
N PRO A 194 -24.61 -11.20 18.52
CA PRO A 194 -23.32 -11.87 18.65
C PRO A 194 -22.43 -11.37 17.50
N VAL A 195 -21.55 -10.41 17.77
CA VAL A 195 -20.67 -9.83 16.75
C VAL A 195 -19.48 -10.77 16.52
N LYS A 196 -19.70 -11.84 15.76
CA LYS A 196 -18.62 -12.73 15.31
C LYS A 196 -18.05 -12.21 14.00
N LEU A 197 -16.79 -11.79 14.03
CA LEU A 197 -16.04 -11.39 12.84
C LEU A 197 -15.76 -12.64 11.97
N LYS A 198 -16.09 -12.56 10.68
CA LYS A 198 -16.21 -13.68 9.73
C LYS A 198 -14.86 -14.22 9.22
N ALA A 199 -13.82 -13.40 9.21
CA ALA A 199 -12.51 -13.76 8.63
C ALA A 199 -11.37 -13.48 9.62
N LYS A 200 -10.63 -14.53 9.97
CA LYS A 200 -9.44 -14.46 10.85
C LYS A 200 -8.13 -14.76 10.12
N THR A 201 -8.15 -15.22 8.87
CA THR A 201 -6.96 -15.79 8.23
C THR A 201 -6.88 -15.45 6.76
N TYR A 202 -5.72 -14.94 6.33
CA TYR A 202 -5.39 -14.61 4.95
C TYR A 202 -4.13 -15.36 4.53
N ALA A 203 -4.18 -16.03 3.37
CA ALA A 203 -2.99 -16.63 2.78
C ALA A 203 -2.03 -15.53 2.30
N GLN A 204 -0.75 -15.68 2.60
CA GLN A 204 0.31 -14.79 2.15
C GLN A 204 1.14 -15.50 1.08
N GLY A 205 0.79 -15.20 -0.17
CA GLY A 205 1.47 -15.66 -1.36
C GLY A 205 2.71 -14.84 -1.68
N ASN A 206 2.78 -14.30 -2.89
CA ASN A 206 3.84 -13.38 -3.30
C ASN A 206 3.74 -12.02 -2.57
N TYR A 207 4.87 -11.45 -2.14
CA TYR A 207 4.89 -10.15 -1.48
C TYR A 207 6.24 -9.44 -1.58
N TYR A 208 6.23 -8.15 -1.27
CA TYR A 208 7.43 -7.36 -0.99
C TYR A 208 7.53 -7.09 0.50
N THR A 209 8.76 -7.09 1.02
CA THR A 209 9.07 -6.61 2.37
C THR A 209 10.21 -5.60 2.37
N ARG A 210 10.14 -4.62 3.27
CA ARG A 210 11.21 -3.64 3.50
C ARG A 210 12.36 -4.21 4.34
N HIS A 211 12.16 -5.34 5.01
CA HIS A 211 13.23 -6.05 5.72
C HIS A 211 14.43 -6.31 4.80
N PHE A 212 15.63 -6.29 5.38
CA PHE A 212 16.89 -6.50 4.67
C PHE A 212 17.09 -5.58 3.45
N GLY A 213 16.57 -4.35 3.50
CA GLY A 213 16.80 -3.35 2.46
C GLY A 213 15.84 -3.39 1.28
N GLY A 214 14.88 -4.32 1.27
CA GLY A 214 13.89 -4.47 0.20
C GLY A 214 14.04 -5.81 -0.52
N ILE A 215 13.07 -6.71 -0.30
CA ILE A 215 13.05 -8.06 -0.88
C ILE A 215 11.66 -8.34 -1.46
N TYR A 216 11.64 -8.85 -2.69
CA TYR A 216 10.48 -9.41 -3.35
C TYR A 216 10.55 -10.93 -3.26
N VAL A 217 9.48 -11.56 -2.76
CA VAL A 217 9.36 -13.01 -2.64
C VAL A 217 8.27 -13.49 -3.58
N PHE A 218 8.67 -14.24 -4.61
CA PHE A 218 7.76 -14.92 -5.54
C PHE A 218 7.79 -16.42 -5.26
N ARG A 219 6.79 -16.91 -4.51
CA ARG A 219 6.64 -18.32 -4.12
C ARG A 219 5.53 -19.04 -4.89
N ASP A 220 4.55 -18.30 -5.42
CA ASP A 220 3.40 -18.87 -6.14
C ASP A 220 3.67 -19.03 -7.65
N VAL A 221 4.88 -19.48 -7.98
CA VAL A 221 5.35 -19.71 -9.35
C VAL A 221 6.08 -21.05 -9.42
N ALA A 222 6.16 -21.65 -10.61
CA ALA A 222 6.74 -22.99 -10.75
C ALA A 222 8.23 -23.07 -10.36
N SER A 223 8.93 -21.93 -10.38
CA SER A 223 10.28 -21.81 -9.82
C SER A 223 10.34 -20.63 -8.86
N PRO A 224 10.20 -20.86 -7.54
CA PRO A 224 10.23 -19.82 -6.53
C PRO A 224 11.48 -18.96 -6.66
N THR A 225 11.28 -17.64 -6.64
CA THR A 225 12.34 -16.68 -6.91
C THR A 225 12.30 -15.54 -5.90
N ILE A 226 13.44 -15.22 -5.31
CA ILE A 226 13.63 -14.03 -4.50
C ILE A 226 14.38 -12.99 -5.32
N ILE A 227 13.90 -11.75 -5.29
CA ILE A 227 14.58 -10.60 -5.91
C ILE A 227 14.86 -9.58 -4.83
N ALA A 228 16.12 -9.42 -4.45
CA ALA A 228 16.57 -8.42 -3.49
C ALA A 228 17.12 -7.19 -4.21
N LYS A 229 17.12 -6.04 -3.54
CA LYS A 229 17.77 -4.84 -4.07
C LYS A 229 19.29 -5.03 -4.19
N GLU A 230 19.89 -5.55 -3.13
CA GLU A 230 21.32 -5.88 -2.99
C GLU A 230 21.44 -7.24 -2.32
N MET A 231 22.57 -7.93 -2.50
CA MET A 231 22.80 -9.19 -1.80
C MET A 231 22.99 -8.93 -0.31
N VAL A 232 22.32 -9.72 0.54
CA VAL A 232 22.40 -9.61 2.01
C VAL A 232 22.81 -10.95 2.59
N ASP A 233 23.60 -10.91 3.65
CA ASP A 233 24.05 -12.09 4.38
C ASP A 233 22.86 -13.01 4.73
N GLY A 234 22.99 -14.29 4.39
CA GLY A 234 21.97 -15.32 4.64
C GLY A 234 20.92 -15.47 3.53
N LEU A 235 20.86 -14.59 2.52
CA LEU A 235 20.02 -14.84 1.35
C LEU A 235 20.52 -16.03 0.53
N GLU A 236 21.82 -16.10 0.23
CA GLU A 236 22.41 -17.13 -0.64
C GLU A 236 22.20 -18.57 -0.14
N THR A 237 21.95 -18.75 1.16
CA THR A 237 21.74 -20.05 1.79
C THR A 237 20.28 -20.50 1.80
N LEU A 238 19.35 -19.66 1.33
CA LEU A 238 17.93 -19.98 1.34
C LEU A 238 17.61 -21.15 0.40
N PRO A 239 16.73 -22.08 0.80
CA PRO A 239 16.28 -23.20 -0.02
C PRO A 239 15.25 -22.73 -1.07
N VAL A 240 15.66 -21.85 -1.97
CA VAL A 240 14.84 -21.27 -3.05
C VAL A 240 15.55 -21.50 -4.38
N ASP A 241 14.79 -21.77 -5.44
CA ASP A 241 15.37 -22.10 -6.74
C ASP A 241 16.25 -20.99 -7.30
N ASN A 242 15.79 -19.74 -7.20
CA ASN A 242 16.51 -18.58 -7.72
C ASN A 242 16.57 -17.44 -6.69
N ILE A 243 17.75 -16.84 -6.58
CA ILE A 243 18.00 -15.65 -5.76
C ILE A 243 18.71 -14.64 -6.66
N LEU A 244 18.01 -13.54 -6.92
CA LEU A 244 18.44 -12.49 -7.82
C LEU A 244 18.60 -11.18 -7.05
N THR A 245 19.46 -10.33 -7.56
CA THR A 245 19.61 -8.93 -7.16
C THR A 245 19.20 -8.00 -8.30
N PHE A 246 19.09 -6.70 -8.05
CA PHE A 246 18.79 -5.74 -9.12
C PHE A 246 19.92 -5.61 -10.16
N GLU A 247 21.10 -6.16 -9.88
CA GLU A 247 22.19 -6.28 -10.85
C GLU A 247 21.91 -7.37 -11.90
N ASP A 248 21.15 -8.41 -11.54
CA ASP A 248 20.79 -9.57 -12.38
C ASP A 248 19.63 -9.25 -13.35
N ARG A 249 19.77 -8.15 -14.10
CA ARG A 249 18.70 -7.59 -14.95
C ARG A 249 18.22 -8.57 -16.00
N ALA A 250 19.13 -9.36 -16.59
CA ALA A 250 18.79 -10.30 -17.64
C ALA A 250 17.96 -11.49 -17.11
N GLU A 251 18.30 -11.96 -15.92
CA GLU A 251 17.65 -13.03 -15.19
C GLU A 251 16.28 -12.58 -14.70
N ILE A 252 16.16 -11.34 -14.16
CA ILE A 252 14.86 -10.75 -13.80
C ILE A 252 13.96 -10.65 -15.04
N ALA A 253 14.49 -10.17 -16.16
CA ALA A 253 13.71 -10.06 -17.40
C ALA A 253 13.22 -11.43 -17.89
N ARG A 254 14.08 -12.46 -17.82
CA ARG A 254 13.73 -13.84 -18.16
C ARG A 254 12.65 -14.36 -17.22
N PHE A 255 12.82 -14.20 -15.91
CA PHE A 255 11.83 -14.58 -14.89
C PHE A 255 10.45 -13.95 -15.19
N LEU A 256 10.39 -12.64 -15.41
CA LEU A 256 9.15 -11.94 -15.71
C LEU A 256 8.49 -12.44 -17.00
N SER A 257 9.28 -12.78 -18.01
CA SER A 257 8.79 -13.32 -19.29
C SER A 257 8.30 -14.76 -19.17
N ASP A 258 9.08 -15.64 -18.56
CA ASP A 258 8.81 -17.08 -18.44
C ASP A 258 7.50 -17.34 -17.66
N PHE A 259 7.27 -16.52 -16.62
CA PHE A 259 6.05 -16.59 -15.82
C PHE A 259 4.93 -15.63 -16.28
N LYS A 260 5.13 -14.93 -17.41
CA LYS A 260 4.15 -13.96 -17.98
C LYS A 260 3.67 -12.91 -16.97
N LEU A 261 4.60 -12.43 -16.15
CA LEU A 261 4.35 -11.44 -15.11
C LEU A 261 4.39 -10.01 -15.66
N ALA A 262 5.14 -9.78 -16.74
CA ALA A 262 5.24 -8.48 -17.38
C ALA A 262 5.06 -8.58 -18.90
N GLU A 263 4.54 -7.49 -19.48
CA GLU A 263 4.34 -7.34 -20.92
C GLU A 263 4.87 -5.98 -21.42
N PRO A 264 5.23 -5.86 -22.70
CA PRO A 264 5.58 -4.58 -23.29
C PRO A 264 4.41 -3.59 -23.23
N ILE A 265 4.70 -2.32 -22.91
CA ILE A 265 3.70 -1.23 -22.96
C ILE A 265 3.24 -1.00 -24.42
N ALA A 266 4.15 -1.15 -25.37
CA ALA A 266 3.90 -0.94 -26.80
C ALA A 266 4.21 -2.21 -27.62
N PRO A 267 3.40 -3.28 -27.50
CA PRO A 267 3.62 -4.53 -28.23
C PRO A 267 3.39 -4.39 -29.73
N GLN A 268 2.62 -3.37 -30.13
CA GLN A 268 2.31 -3.03 -31.50
C GLN A 268 2.20 -1.50 -31.64
N GLN A 269 2.01 -1.02 -32.87
CA GLN A 269 1.74 0.39 -33.12
C GLN A 269 0.46 0.81 -32.39
N ASN A 270 0.61 1.69 -31.40
CA ASN A 270 -0.49 2.18 -30.58
C ASN A 270 -0.17 3.60 -30.12
N ARG A 271 -1.04 4.56 -30.47
CA ARG A 271 -0.87 5.97 -30.13
C ARG A 271 -0.91 6.23 -28.63
N ASP A 272 -1.73 5.49 -27.89
CA ASP A 272 -1.85 5.65 -26.44
C ASP A 272 -0.58 5.14 -25.74
N ALA A 273 -0.06 4.00 -26.18
CA ALA A 273 1.23 3.49 -25.73
C ALA A 273 2.37 4.47 -26.04
N ALA A 274 2.36 5.09 -27.23
CA ALA A 274 3.34 6.11 -27.58
C ALA A 274 3.28 7.34 -26.66
N LEU A 275 2.09 7.75 -26.19
CA LEU A 275 1.96 8.85 -25.22
C LEU A 275 2.58 8.50 -23.86
N ILE A 276 2.40 7.26 -23.39
CA ILE A 276 3.02 6.76 -22.14
C ILE A 276 4.54 6.81 -22.24
N ILE A 277 5.09 6.24 -23.31
CA ILE A 277 6.54 6.21 -23.53
C ILE A 277 7.08 7.64 -23.68
N LYS A 278 6.34 8.54 -24.36
CA LYS A 278 6.74 9.94 -24.49
C LYS A 278 6.84 10.64 -23.14
N GLN A 279 5.89 10.37 -22.25
CA GLN A 279 5.89 10.95 -20.91
C GLN A 279 7.07 10.43 -20.08
N LYS A 280 7.40 9.13 -20.17
CA LYS A 280 8.62 8.56 -19.56
C LYS A 280 9.89 9.23 -20.09
N ILE A 281 9.97 9.47 -21.40
CA ILE A 281 11.08 10.22 -22.02
C ILE A 281 11.20 11.65 -21.44
N ASP A 282 10.06 12.32 -21.25
CA ASP A 282 10.03 13.66 -20.67
C ASP A 282 10.56 13.64 -19.23
N PHE A 283 10.18 12.64 -18.42
CA PHE A 283 10.71 12.49 -17.06
C PHE A 283 12.23 12.27 -17.02
N VAL A 284 12.78 11.43 -17.91
CA VAL A 284 14.23 11.25 -18.03
C VAL A 284 14.93 12.57 -18.42
N THR A 285 14.33 13.32 -19.34
CA THR A 285 14.83 14.63 -19.78
C THR A 285 14.86 15.64 -18.63
N ILE A 286 13.78 15.70 -17.84
CA ILE A 286 13.65 16.58 -16.68
C ILE A 286 14.64 16.19 -15.59
N ALA A 287 14.79 14.89 -15.30
CA ALA A 287 15.77 14.41 -14.34
C ALA A 287 17.21 14.80 -14.74
N THR A 288 17.54 14.68 -16.03
CA THR A 288 18.83 15.10 -16.58
C THR A 288 19.05 16.61 -16.40
N ALA A 289 18.05 17.42 -16.74
CA ALA A 289 18.12 18.88 -16.59
C ALA A 289 18.29 19.31 -15.12
N ALA A 290 17.58 18.66 -14.20
CA ALA A 290 17.72 18.92 -12.77
C ALA A 290 19.13 18.61 -12.25
N ASN A 291 19.74 17.54 -12.76
CA ASN A 291 21.11 17.15 -12.41
C ASN A 291 22.15 18.12 -13.00
N MET A 292 21.83 18.79 -14.12
CA MET A 292 22.66 19.82 -14.72
C MET A 292 22.47 21.21 -14.08
N GLY A 293 21.58 21.34 -13.10
CA GLY A 293 21.35 22.58 -12.34
C GLY A 293 20.35 23.55 -12.99
N ASP A 294 19.56 23.11 -13.97
CA ASP A 294 18.51 23.95 -14.55
C ASP A 294 17.36 24.17 -13.55
N GLU A 295 16.79 25.38 -13.56
CA GLU A 295 15.53 25.67 -12.87
C GLU A 295 14.36 25.11 -13.66
N LEU A 296 13.57 24.25 -13.02
CA LEU A 296 12.55 23.43 -13.70
C LEU A 296 11.13 24.00 -13.65
N GLY A 297 10.94 25.26 -13.25
CA GLY A 297 9.65 25.93 -12.94
C GLY A 297 8.39 25.37 -13.61
N ASP A 298 7.80 26.14 -14.54
CA ASP A 298 6.58 25.71 -15.25
C ASP A 298 6.97 25.31 -16.67
N LEU A 299 7.42 24.06 -16.81
CA LEU A 299 7.88 23.55 -18.09
C LEU A 299 6.70 23.16 -18.99
N THR A 300 6.53 23.90 -20.06
CA THR A 300 5.71 23.49 -21.20
C THR A 300 6.37 22.33 -21.96
N ARG A 301 5.56 21.55 -22.71
CA ARG A 301 6.08 20.51 -23.61
C ARG A 301 7.14 21.02 -24.60
N GLN A 302 7.04 22.28 -25.01
CA GLN A 302 8.02 22.91 -25.90
C GLN A 302 9.35 23.14 -25.19
N GLN A 303 9.33 23.60 -23.93
CA GLN A 303 10.53 23.79 -23.13
C GLN A 303 11.21 22.45 -22.81
N VAL A 304 10.47 21.38 -22.52
CA VAL A 304 11.05 20.03 -22.34
C VAL A 304 11.79 19.58 -23.61
N ARG A 305 11.24 19.85 -24.80
CA ARG A 305 11.93 19.57 -26.07
C ARG A 305 13.19 20.42 -26.27
N GLN A 306 13.16 21.68 -25.85
CA GLN A 306 14.35 22.55 -25.90
C GLN A 306 15.45 22.05 -24.96
N ILE A 307 15.09 21.62 -23.75
CA ILE A 307 15.99 20.97 -22.80
C ILE A 307 16.60 19.71 -23.41
N GLY A 308 15.78 18.86 -24.03
CA GLY A 308 16.26 17.66 -24.71
C GLY A 308 17.27 17.95 -25.84
N ARG A 309 17.13 19.09 -26.54
CA ARG A 309 18.12 19.54 -27.53
C ARG A 309 19.38 20.11 -26.86
N LYS A 310 19.23 20.92 -25.82
CA LYS A 310 20.32 21.54 -25.06
C LYS A 310 21.26 20.49 -24.45
N TYR A 311 20.69 19.39 -23.96
CA TYR A 311 21.44 18.31 -23.30
C TYR A 311 21.53 17.03 -24.13
N ALA A 312 21.37 17.10 -25.46
CA ALA A 312 21.34 15.93 -26.33
C ALA A 312 22.52 14.95 -26.09
N ASP A 313 23.74 15.49 -25.92
CA ASP A 313 24.96 14.70 -25.71
C ASP A 313 25.12 14.17 -24.26
N LYS A 314 24.26 14.62 -23.34
CA LYS A 314 24.28 14.25 -21.92
C LYS A 314 23.07 13.43 -21.48
N LEU A 315 22.18 13.09 -22.41
CA LEU A 315 21.01 12.26 -22.13
C LEU A 315 21.47 10.81 -21.88
N PRO A 316 20.89 10.13 -20.88
CA PRO A 316 21.34 8.81 -20.49
C PRO A 316 20.80 7.73 -21.46
N PRO A 317 21.36 6.49 -21.44
CA PRO A 317 20.94 5.41 -22.33
C PRO A 317 19.42 5.11 -22.28
N GLU A 318 18.77 5.31 -21.13
CA GLU A 318 17.34 5.18 -20.93
C GLU A 318 16.54 6.05 -21.91
N PHE A 319 16.99 7.29 -22.14
CA PHE A 319 16.36 8.20 -23.10
C PHE A 319 16.42 7.63 -24.51
N HIS A 320 17.60 7.16 -24.94
CA HIS A 320 17.82 6.66 -26.28
C HIS A 320 17.03 5.38 -26.55
N GLY A 321 16.99 4.46 -25.58
CA GLY A 321 16.18 3.25 -25.68
C GLY A 321 14.68 3.55 -25.74
N LEU A 322 14.17 4.43 -24.86
CA LEU A 322 12.77 4.82 -24.90
C LEU A 322 12.39 5.57 -26.18
N MET A 323 13.31 6.36 -26.76
CA MET A 323 13.08 7.01 -28.06
C MET A 323 12.92 5.98 -29.20
N GLN A 324 13.61 4.84 -29.15
CA GLN A 324 13.39 3.75 -30.12
C GLN A 324 11.98 3.17 -29.97
N VAL A 325 11.57 2.85 -28.73
CA VAL A 325 10.22 2.34 -28.43
C VAL A 325 9.14 3.35 -28.83
N TRP A 326 9.37 4.64 -28.60
CA TRP A 326 8.43 5.69 -29.00
C TRP A 326 8.27 5.79 -30.52
N ARG A 327 9.37 5.71 -31.29
CA ARG A 327 9.32 5.72 -32.76
C ARG A 327 8.57 4.51 -33.30
N TRP A 328 8.82 3.33 -32.73
CA TRP A 328 8.06 2.11 -33.03
C TRP A 328 6.56 2.32 -32.78
N ALA A 329 6.19 2.70 -31.56
CA ALA A 329 4.79 2.86 -31.15
C ALA A 329 4.04 3.96 -31.93
N ASN A 330 4.72 5.05 -32.29
CA ASN A 330 4.10 6.21 -32.94
C ASN A 330 4.10 6.13 -34.47
N THR A 331 5.23 5.76 -35.08
CA THR A 331 5.44 5.82 -36.54
C THR A 331 5.48 4.45 -37.22
N GLY A 332 5.54 3.35 -36.47
CA GLY A 332 5.61 2.00 -37.05
C GLY A 332 6.94 1.72 -37.77
N GLY A 333 8.05 2.24 -37.22
CA GLY A 333 9.41 2.02 -37.75
C GLY A 333 9.96 0.63 -37.41
N ASP A 334 11.28 0.51 -37.25
CA ASP A 334 11.90 -0.75 -36.82
C ASP A 334 11.51 -1.09 -35.37
N GLU A 335 11.28 -2.38 -35.12
CA GLU A 335 11.03 -2.89 -33.76
C GLU A 335 12.25 -2.60 -32.87
N PRO A 336 12.04 -2.06 -31.65
CA PRO A 336 13.15 -1.67 -30.79
C PRO A 336 13.89 -2.90 -30.29
N ASN A 337 15.17 -3.02 -30.63
CA ASN A 337 16.04 -4.07 -30.09
C ASN A 337 16.60 -3.63 -28.72
N LEU A 338 15.78 -3.74 -27.68
CA LEU A 338 16.21 -3.54 -26.30
C LEU A 338 16.53 -4.90 -25.68
N GLY A 339 17.81 -5.24 -25.60
CA GLY A 339 18.29 -6.35 -24.76
C GLY A 339 17.84 -6.16 -23.30
N SER A 340 17.73 -7.25 -22.56
CA SER A 340 17.32 -7.23 -21.14
C SER A 340 18.31 -6.50 -20.23
N ASP A 341 19.56 -6.40 -20.65
CA ASP A 341 20.63 -5.61 -20.03
C ASP A 341 20.50 -4.10 -20.30
N HIS A 342 19.73 -3.69 -21.32
CA HIS A 342 19.60 -2.30 -21.69
C HIS A 342 18.91 -1.49 -20.56
N PRO A 343 19.43 -0.30 -20.17
CA PRO A 343 18.87 0.50 -19.07
C PRO A 343 17.39 0.86 -19.25
N ALA A 344 16.97 1.12 -20.50
CA ALA A 344 15.58 1.42 -20.87
C ALA A 344 14.61 0.21 -20.78
N PHE A 345 15.09 -1.03 -20.65
CA PHE A 345 14.28 -2.23 -20.82
C PHE A 345 13.03 -2.25 -19.90
N PHE A 346 13.23 -2.15 -18.58
CA PHE A 346 12.11 -2.15 -17.62
C PHE A 346 11.19 -0.93 -17.73
N TYR A 347 11.66 0.19 -18.28
CA TYR A 347 10.80 1.36 -18.52
C TYR A 347 9.77 1.11 -19.64
N ALA A 348 10.03 0.13 -20.51
CA ALA A 348 9.15 -0.25 -21.61
C ALA A 348 8.17 -1.38 -21.23
N LEU A 349 8.19 -1.85 -19.98
CA LEU A 349 7.33 -2.92 -19.48
C LEU A 349 6.28 -2.39 -18.50
N ARG A 350 5.18 -3.14 -18.40
CA ARG A 350 4.18 -3.05 -17.33
C ARG A 350 3.83 -4.46 -16.86
N ALA A 351 3.27 -4.59 -15.65
CA ALA A 351 2.76 -5.88 -15.22
C ALA A 351 1.61 -6.36 -16.11
N SER A 352 1.54 -7.67 -16.35
CA SER A 352 0.41 -8.32 -17.01
C SER A 352 -0.80 -8.39 -16.08
N GLN A 353 -2.00 -8.69 -16.62
CA GLN A 353 -3.21 -8.79 -15.80
C GLN A 353 -3.27 -10.13 -15.05
N HIS A 354 -2.79 -10.15 -13.81
CA HIS A 354 -2.84 -11.29 -12.89
C HIS A 354 -2.94 -10.82 -11.43
N ALA A 355 -3.04 -11.74 -10.47
CA ALA A 355 -3.20 -11.44 -9.05
C ALA A 355 -2.05 -10.57 -8.49
N ASP A 356 -0.81 -10.88 -8.85
CA ASP A 356 0.39 -10.15 -8.39
C ASP A 356 0.74 -8.89 -9.18
N ARG A 357 -0.19 -8.35 -9.98
CA ARG A 357 0.07 -7.21 -10.88
C ARG A 357 0.65 -6.01 -10.12
N ASP A 358 0.13 -5.72 -8.93
CA ASP A 358 0.58 -4.59 -8.12
C ASP A 358 2.00 -4.81 -7.58
N LEU A 359 2.36 -6.05 -7.20
CA LEU A 359 3.70 -6.42 -6.77
C LEU A 359 4.71 -6.32 -7.92
N VAL A 360 4.35 -6.77 -9.11
CA VAL A 360 5.21 -6.67 -10.29
C VAL A 360 5.37 -5.21 -10.73
N ASN A 361 4.31 -4.41 -10.71
CA ASN A 361 4.42 -2.97 -10.98
C ASN A 361 5.27 -2.25 -9.93
N MET A 362 5.23 -2.69 -8.67
CA MET A 362 6.11 -2.21 -7.60
C MET A 362 7.58 -2.54 -7.87
N LEU A 363 7.90 -3.77 -8.31
CA LEU A 363 9.24 -4.17 -8.74
C LEU A 363 9.72 -3.35 -9.94
N LEU A 364 8.91 -3.26 -11.00
CA LEU A 364 9.24 -2.50 -12.20
C LEU A 364 9.49 -1.03 -11.89
N ALA A 365 8.70 -0.43 -10.98
CA ALA A 365 8.90 0.94 -10.55
C ALA A 365 10.26 1.17 -9.88
N GLU A 366 10.70 0.23 -9.04
CA GLU A 366 12.00 0.31 -8.36
C GLU A 366 13.18 0.06 -9.31
N LEU A 367 13.01 -0.81 -10.32
CA LEU A 367 13.96 -1.03 -11.42
C LEU A 367 14.03 0.15 -12.41
N SER A 368 13.06 1.05 -12.39
CA SER A 368 12.92 2.19 -13.30
C SER A 368 12.79 3.55 -12.57
N PRO A 369 13.75 3.95 -11.72
CA PRO A 369 13.58 5.04 -10.76
C PRO A 369 13.47 6.45 -11.38
N LEU A 370 13.79 6.62 -12.67
CA LEU A 370 13.61 7.89 -13.37
C LEU A 370 12.13 8.21 -13.67
N ASP A 371 11.26 7.19 -13.67
CA ASP A 371 9.80 7.39 -13.72
C ASP A 371 9.26 7.62 -12.32
N PHE A 372 9.41 8.87 -11.86
CA PHE A 372 8.96 9.27 -10.52
C PHE A 372 7.44 9.13 -10.33
N ARG A 373 6.64 9.13 -11.40
CA ARG A 373 5.18 8.96 -11.31
C ARG A 373 4.87 7.50 -11.01
N GLN A 374 5.42 6.57 -11.78
CA GLN A 374 5.22 5.14 -11.50
C GLN A 374 5.77 4.77 -10.12
N LEU A 375 6.92 5.31 -9.74
CA LEU A 375 7.48 5.13 -8.40
C LEU A 375 6.54 5.64 -7.29
N PHE A 376 5.95 6.83 -7.45
CA PHE A 376 4.98 7.37 -6.49
C PHE A 376 3.71 6.51 -6.38
N ILE A 377 3.23 5.97 -7.50
CA ILE A 377 2.00 5.18 -7.56
C ILE A 377 2.20 3.79 -6.95
N CYS A 378 3.29 3.12 -7.30
CA CYS A 378 3.48 1.71 -7.00
C CYS A 378 4.35 1.46 -5.75
N HIS A 379 5.25 2.39 -5.40
CA HIS A 379 6.20 2.20 -4.29
C HIS A 379 6.50 3.52 -3.56
N LYS A 380 5.54 3.98 -2.75
CA LYS A 380 5.64 5.27 -2.03
C LYS A 380 6.88 5.40 -1.17
N ASP A 381 7.32 4.30 -0.53
CA ASP A 381 8.49 4.33 0.35
C ASP A 381 9.79 4.49 -0.44
N ALA A 382 9.94 3.78 -1.56
CA ALA A 382 11.06 3.97 -2.47
C ALA A 382 11.03 5.40 -3.08
N PHE A 383 9.84 5.91 -3.43
CA PHE A 383 9.67 7.29 -3.88
C PHE A 383 10.13 8.29 -2.83
N TYR A 384 9.69 8.18 -1.56
CA TYR A 384 10.07 9.12 -0.51
C TYR A 384 11.57 9.05 -0.20
N THR A 385 12.16 7.86 -0.26
CA THR A 385 13.61 7.66 -0.11
C THR A 385 14.37 8.37 -1.24
N ALA A 386 14.00 8.14 -2.49
CA ALA A 386 14.59 8.81 -3.65
C ALA A 386 14.39 10.32 -3.59
N TYR A 387 13.17 10.79 -3.29
CA TYR A 387 12.80 12.19 -3.23
C TYR A 387 13.66 13.00 -2.25
N ARG A 388 14.10 12.42 -1.13
CA ARG A 388 14.99 13.11 -0.16
C ARG A 388 16.33 13.49 -0.79
N SER A 389 16.87 12.63 -1.67
CA SER A 389 18.17 12.82 -2.33
C SER A 389 18.14 13.79 -3.52
N TRP A 390 16.95 14.10 -4.06
CA TRP A 390 16.83 14.93 -5.27
C TRP A 390 17.18 16.40 -5.04
N SER A 391 17.59 17.08 -6.11
CA SER A 391 17.78 18.54 -6.11
C SER A 391 16.47 19.28 -5.80
N GLU A 392 16.58 20.50 -5.27
CA GLU A 392 15.40 21.30 -4.91
C GLU A 392 14.53 21.62 -6.14
N ALA A 393 15.15 21.87 -7.30
CA ALA A 393 14.44 22.06 -8.56
C ALA A 393 13.62 20.83 -8.96
N LYS A 394 14.18 19.61 -8.85
CA LYS A 394 13.46 18.36 -9.15
C LYS A 394 12.33 18.11 -8.16
N LYS A 395 12.56 18.34 -6.87
CA LYS A 395 11.54 18.21 -5.81
C LYS A 395 10.34 19.11 -6.09
N GLU A 396 10.59 20.37 -6.44
CA GLU A 396 9.53 21.33 -6.76
C GLU A 396 8.71 20.87 -7.97
N TYR A 397 9.38 20.56 -9.08
CA TYR A 397 8.73 20.10 -10.31
C TYR A 397 7.90 18.83 -10.07
N VAL A 398 8.48 17.79 -9.47
CA VAL A 398 7.80 16.51 -9.28
C VAL A 398 6.58 16.66 -8.39
N SER A 399 6.71 17.38 -7.27
CA SER A 399 5.57 17.56 -6.38
C SER A 399 4.46 18.41 -7.01
N LYS A 400 4.79 19.40 -7.84
CA LYS A 400 3.80 20.17 -8.61
C LYS A 400 3.09 19.27 -9.64
N PHE A 401 3.87 18.56 -10.46
CA PHE A 401 3.35 17.64 -11.46
C PHE A 401 2.40 16.59 -10.85
N LEU A 402 2.78 15.96 -9.73
CA LEU A 402 1.95 14.95 -9.09
C LEU A 402 0.62 15.55 -8.57
N ALA A 403 0.66 16.78 -8.06
CA ALA A 403 -0.54 17.45 -7.54
C ALA A 403 -1.49 17.93 -8.65
N GLU A 404 -0.94 18.44 -9.76
CA GLU A 404 -1.71 19.09 -10.82
C GLU A 404 -2.10 18.14 -11.96
N GLU A 405 -1.26 17.18 -12.31
CA GLU A 405 -1.53 16.27 -13.43
C GLU A 405 -2.03 14.89 -12.98
N TYR A 406 -1.51 14.36 -11.88
CA TYR A 406 -1.87 13.00 -11.45
C TYR A 406 -3.12 12.97 -10.55
N ILE A 407 -3.22 13.84 -9.54
CA ILE A 407 -4.38 13.80 -8.61
C ILE A 407 -5.70 14.08 -9.35
N ILE A 408 -5.68 14.94 -10.38
CA ILE A 408 -6.90 15.33 -11.11
C ILE A 408 -7.50 14.16 -11.91
N ASP A 409 -6.67 13.28 -12.48
CA ASP A 409 -7.11 12.13 -13.27
C ASP A 409 -6.40 10.84 -12.81
N LYS A 410 -6.61 10.48 -11.54
CA LYS A 410 -6.02 9.27 -10.95
C LYS A 410 -6.44 8.01 -11.71
N ALA A 411 -7.74 7.87 -11.99
CA ALA A 411 -8.31 6.69 -12.63
C ALA A 411 -7.81 6.55 -14.08
N GLY A 412 -7.88 7.61 -14.89
CA GLY A 412 -7.40 7.59 -16.27
C GLY A 412 -5.89 7.40 -16.36
N ALA A 413 -5.11 8.02 -15.46
CA ALA A 413 -3.66 7.80 -15.41
C ALA A 413 -3.29 6.35 -15.08
N ARG A 414 -4.02 5.71 -14.15
CA ARG A 414 -3.81 4.30 -13.78
C ARG A 414 -4.22 3.36 -14.90
N GLU A 415 -5.39 3.53 -15.48
CA GLU A 415 -5.86 2.72 -16.60
C GLU A 415 -4.91 2.80 -17.79
N THR A 416 -4.44 4.00 -18.10
CA THR A 416 -3.46 4.22 -19.18
C THR A 416 -2.15 3.48 -18.89
N LEU A 417 -1.61 3.59 -17.67
CA LEU A 417 -0.32 2.99 -17.30
C LEU A 417 -0.37 1.47 -17.17
N PHE A 418 -1.42 0.94 -16.53
CA PHE A 418 -1.50 -0.44 -16.07
C PHE A 418 -2.55 -1.28 -16.80
N GLY A 419 -3.27 -0.70 -17.77
CA GLY A 419 -4.40 -1.35 -18.44
C GLY A 419 -5.68 -1.31 -17.61
N PRO A 420 -6.78 -1.90 -18.12
CA PRO A 420 -8.06 -1.94 -17.41
C PRO A 420 -7.87 -2.67 -16.08
N GLU A 421 -8.23 -2.01 -14.97
CA GLU A 421 -8.26 -2.66 -13.68
C GLU A 421 -9.49 -3.60 -13.65
N PRO A 422 -9.36 -4.86 -13.18
CA PRO A 422 -10.54 -5.66 -12.89
C PRO A 422 -11.41 -4.85 -11.93
N ALA A 423 -12.70 -4.73 -12.25
CA ALA A 423 -13.64 -3.91 -11.50
C ALA A 423 -13.69 -4.38 -10.04
N MET A 424 -12.89 -3.75 -9.20
CA MET A 424 -13.10 -3.70 -7.77
C MET A 424 -14.27 -2.75 -7.60
N GLY A 425 -15.40 -3.27 -7.09
CA GLY A 425 -16.63 -2.49 -6.92
C GLY A 425 -16.35 -1.10 -6.35
N GLU A 426 -16.74 -0.09 -7.13
CA GLU A 426 -16.98 1.31 -6.76
C GLU A 426 -15.91 1.98 -5.87
N GLU A 427 -14.93 2.66 -6.49
CA GLU A 427 -14.31 3.85 -5.87
C GLU A 427 -15.39 4.95 -5.85
N ASP A 428 -16.17 5.03 -4.78
CA ASP A 428 -17.10 6.14 -4.57
C ASP A 428 -16.31 7.45 -4.43
N MET A 429 -16.43 8.28 -5.46
CA MET A 429 -16.07 9.69 -5.42
C MET A 429 -16.86 10.39 -4.32
N TYR A 430 -16.23 10.64 -3.17
CA TYR A 430 -16.83 11.56 -2.20
C TYR A 430 -16.67 13.00 -2.72
N VAL A 431 -17.75 13.53 -3.28
CA VAL A 431 -17.90 14.96 -3.59
C VAL A 431 -18.18 15.68 -2.26
N GLY A 432 -17.11 16.08 -1.57
CA GLY A 432 -17.25 16.93 -0.38
C GLY A 432 -17.98 18.24 -0.73
N PRO A 433 -18.63 18.92 0.25
CA PRO A 433 -19.48 20.10 0.04
C PRO A 433 -18.77 21.33 -0.56
N TRP A 434 -17.47 21.24 -0.82
CA TRP A 434 -16.62 22.27 -1.43
C TRP A 434 -15.93 21.84 -2.72
N SER A 435 -16.31 20.70 -3.31
CA SER A 435 -15.76 20.26 -4.59
C SER A 435 -16.42 21.01 -5.76
N PRO A 436 -15.65 21.52 -6.74
CA PRO A 436 -16.23 22.14 -7.93
C PRO A 436 -17.03 21.10 -8.73
N ALA A 437 -18.25 21.47 -9.12
CA ALA A 437 -19.19 20.58 -9.81
C ALA A 437 -18.59 20.01 -11.11
N VAL A 438 -18.55 18.68 -11.22
CA VAL A 438 -18.18 17.98 -12.46
C VAL A 438 -19.36 18.06 -13.44
N PRO A 439 -19.19 18.56 -14.67
CA PRO A 439 -20.26 18.56 -15.66
C PRO A 439 -20.53 17.13 -16.13
N VAL A 440 -21.74 16.64 -15.86
CA VAL A 440 -22.26 15.37 -16.35
C VAL A 440 -22.26 15.39 -17.89
N ARG A 441 -21.38 14.62 -18.52
CA ARG A 441 -21.50 14.29 -19.95
C ARG A 441 -22.64 13.29 -20.10
N LEU A 442 -23.78 13.77 -20.58
CA LEU A 442 -24.87 12.93 -21.09
C LEU A 442 -24.31 12.06 -22.21
N LYS A 443 -24.28 10.74 -22.01
CA LYS A 443 -24.07 9.76 -23.09
C LYS A 443 -25.27 9.84 -24.02
N GLY A 444 -25.04 10.35 -25.24
CA GLY A 444 -26.01 10.27 -26.32
C GLY A 444 -26.15 8.84 -26.83
N SER A 445 -27.40 8.52 -27.18
CA SER A 445 -27.93 7.30 -27.78
C SER A 445 -27.21 6.80 -29.02
#